data_AF-A0A420NQC7-F1
#
_entry.id   AF-A0A420NQC7-F1
#
_cell.length_a   1.000
_cell.length_b   1.000
_cell.length_c   1.000
_cell.angle_alpha   90.00
_cell.angle_beta   90.00
_cell.angle_gamma   90.00
#
_symmetry.space_group_name_H-M   'P 1'
#
loop_
_entity.id
_entity.type
_entity.pdbx_description
1 polymer ?
#
loop_
_entity_poly.entity_id
_entity_poly.type
_entity_poly.pdbx_seq_one_letter_code
_entity_poly.pdbx_strand_id
1 'polypeptide(L)'
;MPPSSPQEYGDAFLLGVAPTVPLGSAESSTRLSKDVRMAAYRNIGRGQSDALPANDGLRAFLSSVKKDPSILNSHESVNTLALEIGKKLASLLLTGDVDLDTSTNTADMGLDSLVAIELRGWWKLTFGFEISTLEMLSMGTLEALGKRTADGLKGLYDN
;
A
#
# COMPACT_ATOMS: atom_id res chain seq x y z
N MET A 1 -0.86 -5.63 56.47
CA MET A 1 -0.95 -5.77 55.00
C MET A 1 -0.69 -7.22 54.67
N PRO A 2 -1.60 -7.94 53.98
CA PRO A 2 -1.29 -9.29 53.54
C PRO A 2 -0.24 -9.26 52.41
N PRO A 3 0.62 -10.28 52.31
CA PRO A 3 1.62 -10.38 51.25
C PRO A 3 0.93 -10.60 49.90
N SER A 4 1.49 -10.01 48.84
CA SER A 4 1.06 -10.23 47.46
C SER A 4 1.28 -11.70 47.09
N SER A 5 0.21 -12.42 46.81
CA SER A 5 0.27 -13.80 46.32
C SER A 5 1.07 -13.85 45.00
N PRO A 6 1.91 -14.87 44.79
CA PRO A 6 2.54 -15.10 43.49
C PRO A 6 1.42 -15.32 42.46
N GLN A 7 1.44 -14.57 41.36
CA GLN A 7 0.56 -14.86 40.24
C GLN A 7 0.99 -16.19 39.61
N GLU A 8 0.28 -17.26 39.93
CA GLU A 8 0.45 -18.54 39.24
C GLU A 8 0.08 -18.36 37.77
N TYR A 9 1.07 -18.58 36.90
CA TYR A 9 0.88 -18.64 35.47
C TYR A 9 0.51 -20.07 35.10
N GLY A 10 -0.79 -20.38 35.06
CA GLY A 10 -1.25 -21.60 34.43
C GLY A 10 -1.03 -21.55 32.91
N ASP A 11 -0.71 -22.70 32.31
CA ASP A 11 -0.62 -22.84 30.85
C ASP A 11 -1.97 -22.47 30.23
N ALA A 12 -1.97 -21.43 29.40
CA ALA A 12 -3.17 -20.91 28.75
C ALA A 12 -2.92 -20.74 27.25
N PHE A 13 -3.84 -21.26 26.45
CA PHE A 13 -3.88 -21.07 25.01
C PHE A 13 -5.14 -20.28 24.63
N LEU A 14 -5.00 -19.31 23.72
CA LEU A 14 -6.09 -18.52 23.17
C LEU A 14 -6.36 -18.95 21.73
N LEU A 15 -7.63 -19.15 21.37
CA LEU A 15 -8.07 -19.37 19.99
C LEU A 15 -9.01 -18.23 19.57
N GLY A 16 -8.73 -17.60 18.43
CA GLY A 16 -9.57 -16.54 17.87
C GLY A 16 -9.51 -15.23 18.66
N VAL A 17 -8.42 -14.47 18.51
CA VAL A 17 -8.23 -13.19 19.22
C VAL A 17 -8.57 -12.02 18.29
N ALA A 18 -9.58 -11.23 18.66
CA ALA A 18 -9.95 -10.00 17.97
C ALA A 18 -10.22 -8.89 19.00
N PRO A 19 -9.17 -8.19 19.49
CA PRO A 19 -9.36 -7.13 20.47
C PRO A 19 -10.20 -6.00 19.86
N THR A 20 -11.17 -5.49 20.60
CA THR A 20 -12.04 -4.37 20.17
C THR A 20 -11.56 -3.02 20.69
N VAL A 21 -10.55 -3.03 21.56
CA VAL A 21 -9.90 -1.85 22.16
C VAL A 21 -8.39 -1.98 21.96
N PRO A 22 -7.68 -0.89 21.60
CA PRO A 22 -6.23 -0.94 21.40
C PRO A 22 -5.48 -1.38 22.66
N LEU A 23 -4.56 -2.34 22.50
CA LEU A 23 -3.85 -2.97 23.62
C LEU A 23 -2.92 -2.03 24.40
N GLY A 24 -2.70 -0.80 23.91
CA GLY A 24 -2.01 0.25 24.66
C GLY A 24 -2.91 1.01 25.65
N SER A 25 -4.21 0.76 25.67
CA SER A 25 -5.16 1.40 26.59
C SER A 25 -5.19 0.71 27.96
N ALA A 26 -5.56 1.45 29.01
CA ALA A 26 -5.73 0.91 30.36
C ALA A 26 -6.87 -0.13 30.45
N GLU A 27 -7.83 -0.07 29.52
CA GLU A 27 -8.99 -0.98 29.44
C GLU A 27 -8.67 -2.32 28.75
N SER A 28 -7.43 -2.53 28.30
CA SER A 28 -7.03 -3.73 27.57
C SER A 28 -6.55 -4.87 28.46
N SER A 29 -6.60 -6.09 27.92
CA SER A 29 -6.03 -7.26 28.59
C SER A 29 -4.52 -7.06 28.84
N THR A 30 -4.15 -7.02 30.12
CA THR A 30 -2.76 -6.83 30.55
C THR A 30 -1.85 -7.97 30.09
N ARG A 31 -2.40 -9.19 29.95
CA ARG A 31 -1.68 -10.36 29.39
C ARG A 31 -1.39 -10.16 27.91
N LEU A 32 -2.38 -9.71 27.14
CA LEU A 32 -2.23 -9.53 25.70
C LEU A 32 -1.36 -8.31 25.36
N SER A 33 -1.44 -7.24 26.15
CA SER A 33 -0.64 -6.02 25.98
C SER A 33 0.87 -6.21 26.16
N LYS A 34 1.28 -7.28 26.87
CA LYS A 34 2.68 -7.60 27.15
C LYS A 34 3.28 -8.63 26.19
N ASP A 35 2.46 -9.30 25.38
CA ASP A 35 2.93 -10.28 24.40
C ASP A 35 3.43 -9.56 23.14
N VAL A 36 4.69 -9.79 22.76
CA VAL A 36 5.31 -9.17 21.58
C VAL A 36 4.58 -9.51 20.28
N ARG A 37 3.98 -10.70 20.19
CA ARG A 37 3.22 -11.14 18.99
C ARG A 37 1.94 -10.33 18.82
N MET A 38 1.47 -9.71 19.90
CA MET A 38 0.28 -8.87 19.91
C MET A 38 0.58 -7.39 19.70
N ALA A 39 1.82 -7.03 19.37
CA ALA A 39 2.24 -5.64 19.14
C ALA A 39 1.41 -4.95 18.05
N ALA A 40 0.99 -5.68 17.00
CA ALA A 40 0.14 -5.16 15.92
C ALA A 40 -1.19 -4.59 16.44
N TYR A 41 -1.68 -5.08 17.59
CA TYR A 41 -2.96 -4.66 18.18
C TYR A 41 -2.83 -3.48 19.16
N ARG A 42 -1.65 -2.89 19.37
CA ARG A 42 -1.49 -1.75 20.29
C ARG A 42 -2.20 -0.48 19.85
N ASN A 43 -2.44 -0.33 18.55
CA ASN A 43 -3.02 0.87 17.94
C ASN A 43 -4.32 0.64 17.16
N ILE A 44 -4.93 -0.55 17.24
CA ILE A 44 -6.19 -0.81 16.53
C ILE A 44 -7.27 0.20 16.95
N GLY A 45 -7.99 0.78 16.00
CA GLY A 45 -9.00 1.80 16.29
C GLY A 45 -8.48 3.22 16.54
N ARG A 46 -7.15 3.43 16.67
CA ARG A 46 -6.59 4.75 16.30
C ARG A 46 -6.73 4.82 14.80
N GLY A 47 -7.80 5.48 14.34
CA GLY A 47 -8.24 5.56 12.96
C GLY A 47 -7.10 5.25 12.02
N GLN A 48 -7.15 4.03 11.48
CA GLN A 48 -6.26 3.56 10.45
C GLN A 48 -6.58 4.43 9.22
N SER A 49 -6.09 5.65 9.26
CA SER A 49 -5.54 6.25 8.09
C SER A 49 -4.35 5.36 7.78
N ASP A 50 -4.60 4.26 7.07
CA ASP A 50 -3.64 3.66 6.15
C ASP A 50 -3.36 4.69 5.03
N ALA A 51 -3.06 5.93 5.40
CA ALA A 51 -2.09 6.70 4.69
C ALA A 51 -0.77 6.00 4.98
N LEU A 52 -0.48 4.97 4.18
CA LEU A 52 0.88 4.55 3.90
C LEU A 52 1.72 5.85 3.86
N PRO A 53 2.76 5.99 4.69
CA PRO A 53 3.58 7.19 4.69
C PRO A 53 4.40 7.19 3.40
N ALA A 54 3.80 7.67 2.31
CA ALA A 54 4.45 7.82 1.01
C ALA A 54 3.67 8.67 0.01
N ASN A 55 2.34 8.80 0.10
CA ASN A 55 1.58 9.18 -1.11
C ASN A 55 0.84 10.51 -1.13
N ASP A 56 1.26 11.48 -0.32
CA ASP A 56 0.71 12.84 -0.42
C ASP A 56 1.01 13.46 -1.79
N GLY A 57 2.16 13.13 -2.40
CA GLY A 57 2.55 13.57 -3.74
C GLY A 57 1.60 13.08 -4.84
N LEU A 58 1.38 11.77 -4.97
CA LEU A 58 0.46 11.24 -6.00
C LEU A 58 -0.97 11.69 -5.75
N ARG A 59 -1.42 11.76 -4.49
CA ARG A 59 -2.77 12.25 -4.19
C ARG A 59 -2.95 13.70 -4.62
N ALA A 60 -1.95 14.56 -4.38
CA ALA A 60 -1.98 15.93 -4.85
C ALA A 60 -1.96 15.99 -6.39
N PHE A 61 -1.11 15.19 -7.05
CA PHE A 61 -1.05 15.10 -8.50
C PHE A 61 -2.36 14.62 -9.12
N LEU A 62 -2.97 13.54 -8.61
CA LEU A 62 -4.27 13.06 -9.09
C LEU A 62 -5.38 14.08 -8.83
N SER A 63 -5.26 14.88 -7.76
CA SER A 63 -6.18 15.98 -7.48
C SER A 63 -6.02 17.16 -8.44
N SER A 64 -4.80 17.43 -8.95
CA SER A 64 -4.59 18.42 -10.01
C SER A 64 -5.09 17.91 -11.36
N VAL A 65 -4.86 16.64 -11.68
CA VAL A 65 -5.38 16.00 -12.90
C VAL A 65 -6.91 16.05 -12.97
N LYS A 66 -7.60 15.84 -11.83
CA LYS A 66 -9.06 16.00 -11.75
C LYS A 66 -9.55 17.41 -12.08
N LYS A 67 -8.75 18.44 -11.79
CA LYS A 67 -9.09 19.84 -12.07
C LYS A 67 -8.75 20.24 -13.49
N ASP A 68 -7.64 19.70 -14.00
CA ASP A 68 -7.12 19.97 -15.33
C ASP A 68 -6.50 18.69 -15.93
N PRO A 69 -7.29 17.94 -16.74
CA PRO A 69 -6.80 16.72 -17.39
C PRO A 69 -5.69 16.96 -18.41
N SER A 70 -5.50 18.21 -18.89
CA SER A 70 -4.49 18.52 -19.91
C SER A 70 -3.05 18.29 -19.43
N ILE A 71 -2.83 18.28 -18.11
CA ILE A 71 -1.56 17.97 -17.45
C ILE A 71 -1.01 16.61 -17.93
N LEU A 72 -1.90 15.63 -18.17
CA LEU A 72 -1.56 14.27 -18.63
C LEU A 72 -0.98 14.21 -20.07
N ASN A 73 -0.94 15.33 -20.80
CA ASN A 73 -0.27 15.41 -22.11
C ASN A 73 1.24 15.58 -22.01
N SER A 74 1.75 15.90 -20.82
CA SER A 74 3.19 16.06 -20.58
C SER A 74 3.90 14.72 -20.37
N HIS A 75 5.14 14.63 -20.87
CA HIS A 75 6.02 13.49 -20.58
C HIS A 75 6.35 13.41 -19.07
N GLU A 76 6.41 14.55 -18.38
CA GLU A 76 6.62 14.63 -16.93
C GLU A 76 5.52 13.91 -16.14
N SER A 77 4.26 13.99 -16.59
CA SER A 77 3.15 13.26 -15.97
C SER A 77 3.29 11.75 -16.13
N VAL A 78 3.72 11.30 -17.31
CA VAL A 78 4.02 9.88 -17.56
C VAL A 78 5.13 9.39 -16.63
N ASN A 79 6.21 10.16 -16.53
CA ASN A 79 7.33 9.84 -15.64
C ASN A 79 6.90 9.80 -14.16
N THR A 80 6.11 10.78 -13.72
CA THR A 80 5.57 10.81 -12.35
C THR A 80 4.75 9.55 -12.05
N LEU A 81 3.85 9.16 -12.96
CA LEU A 81 3.05 7.95 -12.81
C LEU A 81 3.91 6.68 -12.81
N ALA A 82 4.90 6.60 -13.71
CA ALA A 82 5.83 5.48 -13.79
C ALA A 82 6.62 5.30 -12.48
N LEU A 83 7.13 6.41 -11.90
CA LEU A 83 7.85 6.40 -10.64
C LEU A 83 6.97 5.95 -9.47
N GLU A 84 5.72 6.41 -9.39
CA GLU A 84 4.79 6.00 -8.33
C GLU A 84 4.41 4.52 -8.45
N ILE A 85 4.25 4.00 -9.67
CA ILE A 85 4.04 2.56 -9.92
C ILE A 85 5.29 1.77 -9.51
N GLY A 86 6.49 2.26 -9.85
CA GLY A 86 7.75 1.63 -9.47
C GLY A 86 7.97 1.60 -7.96
N LYS A 87 7.65 2.68 -7.25
CA LYS A 87 7.67 2.73 -5.78
C LYS A 87 6.69 1.71 -5.18
N LYS A 88 5.50 1.59 -5.76
CA LYS A 88 4.54 0.58 -5.32
C LYS A 88 5.06 -0.83 -5.55
N LEU A 89 5.67 -1.10 -6.71
CA LEU A 89 6.29 -2.40 -7.03
C LEU A 89 7.40 -2.73 -6.04
N ALA A 90 8.33 -1.81 -5.80
CA ALA A 90 9.41 -1.97 -4.82
C ALA A 90 8.89 -2.21 -3.40
N SER A 91 7.79 -1.55 -3.02
CA SER A 91 7.11 -1.79 -1.75
C SER A 91 6.50 -3.20 -1.64
N LEU A 92 5.93 -3.73 -2.71
CA LEU A 92 5.40 -5.11 -2.73
C LEU A 92 6.51 -6.15 -2.63
N LEU A 93 7.69 -5.82 -3.16
CA LEU A 93 8.87 -6.69 -3.16
C LEU A 93 9.78 -6.51 -1.93
N LEU A 94 9.46 -5.55 -1.05
CA LEU A 94 10.22 -5.22 0.16
C LEU A 94 11.68 -4.79 -0.13
N THR A 95 11.92 -4.18 -1.29
CA THR A 95 13.28 -3.83 -1.76
C THR A 95 13.81 -2.50 -1.19
N GLY A 96 12.98 -1.75 -0.44
CA GLY A 96 13.35 -0.45 0.13
C GLY A 96 13.33 0.70 -0.88
N ASP A 97 14.01 1.82 -0.56
CA ASP A 97 14.19 2.94 -1.49
C ASP A 97 15.19 2.54 -2.59
N VAL A 98 14.64 2.13 -3.74
CA VAL A 98 15.40 1.78 -4.94
C VAL A 98 15.49 3.02 -5.83
N ASP A 99 16.66 3.29 -6.40
CA ASP A 99 16.78 4.26 -7.49
C ASP A 99 16.10 3.68 -8.73
N LEU A 100 14.93 4.22 -9.07
CA LEU A 100 14.05 3.67 -10.08
C LEU A 100 14.41 4.23 -11.46
N ASP A 101 14.94 3.36 -12.32
CA ASP A 101 15.02 3.62 -13.75
C ASP A 101 13.73 3.17 -14.44
N THR A 102 12.98 4.13 -14.99
CA THR A 102 11.69 3.86 -15.63
C THR A 102 11.81 3.10 -16.96
N SER A 103 13.02 3.03 -17.54
CA SER A 103 13.30 2.30 -18.76
C SER A 103 13.62 0.81 -18.54
N THR A 104 13.87 0.42 -17.29
CA THR A 104 14.16 -0.97 -16.93
C THR A 104 12.92 -1.85 -17.12
N ASN A 105 13.16 -3.10 -17.52
CA ASN A 105 12.10 -4.08 -17.71
C ASN A 105 11.46 -4.46 -16.36
N THR A 106 10.13 -4.36 -16.26
CA THR A 106 9.39 -4.63 -15.03
C THR A 106 9.51 -6.09 -14.57
N ALA A 107 9.71 -7.04 -15.49
CA ALA A 107 9.95 -8.44 -15.14
C ALA A 107 11.31 -8.60 -14.43
N ASP A 108 12.34 -7.89 -14.87
CA ASP A 108 13.65 -7.87 -14.21
C ASP A 108 13.59 -7.20 -12.83
N MET A 109 12.63 -6.28 -12.64
CA MET A 109 12.32 -5.69 -11.33
C MET A 109 11.52 -6.62 -10.41
N GLY A 110 11.08 -7.80 -10.87
CA GLY A 110 10.31 -8.75 -10.07
C GLY A 110 8.79 -8.68 -10.25
N LEU A 111 8.29 -8.00 -11.28
CA LEU A 111 6.87 -8.08 -11.64
C LEU A 111 6.55 -9.47 -12.22
N ASP A 112 5.91 -10.31 -11.40
CA ASP A 112 5.40 -11.62 -11.78
C ASP A 112 3.86 -11.70 -11.68
N SER A 113 3.29 -12.88 -11.90
CA SER A 113 1.84 -13.11 -11.85
C SER A 113 1.19 -12.76 -10.51
N LEU A 114 1.85 -13.03 -9.37
CA LEU A 114 1.30 -12.76 -8.05
C LEU A 114 1.42 -11.28 -7.71
N VAL A 115 2.61 -10.71 -7.95
CA VAL A 115 2.88 -9.29 -7.72
C VAL A 115 1.98 -8.42 -8.62
N ALA A 116 1.70 -8.86 -9.84
CA ALA A 116 0.76 -8.18 -10.74
C ALA A 116 -0.68 -8.19 -10.19
N ILE A 117 -1.13 -9.25 -9.53
CA ILE A 117 -2.48 -9.27 -8.92
C ILE A 117 -2.58 -8.22 -7.81
N GLU A 118 -1.58 -8.14 -6.94
CA GLU A 118 -1.52 -7.15 -5.86
C GLU A 118 -1.42 -5.72 -6.42
N LEU A 119 -0.55 -5.51 -7.42
CA LEU A 119 -0.39 -4.23 -8.07
C LEU A 119 -1.68 -3.76 -8.76
N ARG A 120 -2.44 -4.68 -9.38
CA ARG A 120 -3.76 -4.38 -9.95
C ARG A 120 -4.78 -3.96 -8.90
N GLY A 121 -4.78 -4.60 -7.73
CA GLY A 121 -5.64 -4.21 -6.62
C GLY A 121 -5.39 -2.77 -6.21
N TRP A 122 -4.12 -2.42 -6.00
CA TRP A 122 -3.71 -1.05 -5.71
C TRP A 122 -4.01 -0.07 -6.85
N TRP A 123 -3.77 -0.48 -8.10
CA TRP A 123 -4.00 0.32 -9.30
C TRP A 123 -5.46 0.78 -9.37
N LYS A 124 -6.41 -0.15 -9.23
CA LYS A 124 -7.85 0.16 -9.26
C LYS A 124 -8.23 1.15 -8.17
N LEU A 125 -7.74 0.93 -6.94
CA LEU A 125 -8.00 1.82 -5.81
C LEU A 125 -7.40 3.22 -6.00
N THR A 126 -6.24 3.31 -6.64
CA THR A 126 -5.48 4.56 -6.78
C THR A 126 -5.94 5.39 -7.97
N PHE A 127 -6.10 4.76 -9.14
CA PHE A 127 -6.39 5.45 -10.40
C PHE A 127 -7.85 5.38 -10.81
N GLY A 128 -8.66 4.50 -10.19
CA GLY A 128 -10.11 4.44 -10.42
C GLY A 128 -10.53 3.66 -11.67
N PHE A 129 -9.61 3.00 -12.38
CA PHE A 129 -9.91 2.13 -13.52
C PHE A 129 -9.11 0.83 -13.47
N GLU A 130 -9.49 -0.15 -14.29
CA GLU A 130 -8.86 -1.47 -14.33
C GLU A 130 -7.88 -1.63 -15.50
N ILE A 131 -6.85 -2.45 -15.25
CA ILE A 131 -5.94 -3.01 -16.24
C ILE A 131 -5.96 -4.53 -16.06
N SER A 132 -5.81 -5.33 -17.12
CA SER A 132 -5.75 -6.79 -16.97
C SER A 132 -4.36 -7.26 -16.53
N THR A 133 -4.26 -8.45 -15.91
CA THR A 133 -2.95 -9.01 -15.51
C THR A 133 -2.06 -9.25 -16.71
N LEU A 134 -2.61 -9.79 -17.80
CA LEU A 134 -1.85 -10.05 -19.03
C LEU A 134 -1.34 -8.76 -19.66
N GLU A 135 -2.17 -7.73 -19.71
CA GLU A 135 -1.80 -6.40 -20.21
C GLU A 135 -0.70 -5.76 -19.35
N MET A 136 -0.82 -5.82 -18.02
CA MET A 136 0.21 -5.31 -17.11
C MET A 136 1.55 -6.00 -17.32
N LEU A 137 1.55 -7.34 -17.42
CA LEU A 137 2.76 -8.14 -17.66
C LEU A 137 3.36 -7.92 -19.05
N SER A 138 2.56 -7.50 -20.04
CA SER A 138 3.03 -7.26 -21.40
C SER A 138 3.57 -5.86 -21.67
N MET A 139 3.37 -4.90 -20.76
CA MET A 139 3.84 -3.51 -20.96
C MET A 139 5.36 -3.38 -21.04
N GLY A 140 6.11 -4.27 -20.40
CA GLY A 140 7.56 -4.33 -20.47
C GLY A 140 8.27 -3.34 -19.53
N THR A 141 7.93 -2.05 -19.50
CA THR A 141 8.64 -1.04 -18.68
C THR A 141 7.70 -0.23 -17.77
N LEU A 142 8.27 0.41 -16.74
CA LEU A 142 7.53 1.33 -15.88
C LEU A 142 7.02 2.54 -16.66
N GLU A 143 7.80 3.05 -17.62
CA GLU A 143 7.36 4.14 -18.50
C GLU A 143 6.12 3.74 -19.31
N ALA A 144 6.09 2.53 -19.86
CA ALA A 144 4.92 2.02 -20.59
C ALA A 144 3.68 1.91 -19.68
N LEU A 145 3.85 1.44 -18.44
CA LEU A 145 2.78 1.43 -17.43
C LEU A 145 2.33 2.86 -17.06
N GLY A 146 3.25 3.80 -16.93
CA GLY A 146 2.96 5.21 -16.69
C GLY A 146 2.14 5.83 -17.82
N LYS A 147 2.51 5.55 -19.08
CA LYS A 147 1.77 6.00 -20.27
C LYS A 147 0.37 5.40 -20.32
N ARG A 148 0.27 4.08 -20.11
CA ARG A 148 -1.03 3.39 -20.03
C ARG A 148 -1.92 3.96 -18.92
N THR A 149 -1.31 4.43 -17.83
CA THR A 149 -2.02 5.10 -16.75
C THR A 149 -2.54 6.46 -17.16
N ALA A 150 -1.70 7.28 -17.80
CA ALA A 150 -2.09 8.58 -18.33
C ALA A 150 -3.25 8.46 -19.32
N ASP A 151 -3.18 7.51 -20.25
CA ASP A 151 -4.24 7.26 -21.24
C ASP A 151 -5.56 6.82 -20.57
N GLY A 152 -5.48 5.95 -19.55
CA GLY A 152 -6.65 5.53 -18.76
C GLY A 152 -7.28 6.68 -17.97
N LEU A 153 -6.47 7.55 -17.38
CA LEU A 153 -6.95 8.73 -16.66
C LEU A 153 -7.60 9.75 -17.61
N LYS A 154 -7.05 9.97 -18.81
CA LYS A 154 -7.68 10.82 -19.83
C LYS A 154 -9.06 10.31 -20.19
N GLY A 155 -9.19 9.01 -20.50
CA GLY A 155 -10.49 8.40 -20.79
C GLY A 155 -11.50 8.46 -19.64
N LEU A 156 -11.03 8.61 -18.40
CA LEU A 156 -11.88 8.76 -17.22
C LEU A 156 -12.39 10.19 -17.02
N TYR A 157 -11.63 11.20 -17.43
CA TYR A 157 -11.96 12.63 -17.24
C TYR A 157 -12.37 13.38 -18.53
N ASP A 158 -12.23 12.76 -19.70
CA ASP A 158 -12.72 13.30 -20.99
C ASP A 158 -14.24 13.10 -21.19
N ASN A 159 -14.97 12.62 -20.17
CA ASN A 159 -16.43 12.43 -20.15
C ASN A 159 -17.17 13.51 -19.36
#